data_AF-A0A2E9ECX5-F1
#
_entry.id   AF-A0A2E9ECX5-F1
#
_cell.length_a   1.000
_cell.length_b   1.000
_cell.length_c   1.000
_cell.angle_alpha   90.00
_cell.angle_beta   90.00
_cell.angle_gamma   90.00
#
_symmetry.space_group_name_H-M   'P 1'
#
loop_
_entity.id
_entity.type
_entity.pdbx_description
1 polymer ?
#
loop_
_entity_poly.entity_id
_entity_poly.type
_entity_poly.pdbx_seq_one_letter_code
_entity_poly.pdbx_strand_id
1 'polypeptide(L)'
;IREMAALVKLSDLVISPDSGPAHVSTVMGTPVIGLYAMSNPKRSGPYNSKSLLVNKYPETLARYYKVSSEKVKWGKKVKNPRAMEMIEVADVCEKIEQFLADKVG
;
A
#
# COMPACT_ATOMS: atom_id res chain seq x y z
N ILE A 1 0.84 -12.52 -16.86
CA ILE A 1 1.56 -11.26 -16.48
C ILE A 1 1.42 -10.18 -17.56
N ARG A 2 1.70 -10.45 -18.83
CA ARG A 2 1.68 -9.45 -19.92
C ARG A 2 0.38 -8.62 -20.00
N GLU A 3 -0.78 -9.27 -19.93
CA GLU A 3 -2.09 -8.60 -20.01
C GLU A 3 -2.35 -7.67 -18.83
N MET A 4 -2.09 -8.12 -17.59
CA MET A 4 -2.17 -7.29 -16.39
C MET A 4 -1.23 -6.08 -16.47
N ALA A 5 0.00 -6.29 -16.95
CA ALA A 5 0.96 -5.21 -17.13
C ALA A 5 0.47 -4.17 -18.15
N ALA A 6 -0.18 -4.61 -19.24
CA ALA A 6 -0.79 -3.72 -20.21
C ALA A 6 -1.95 -2.90 -19.60
N LEU A 7 -2.83 -3.54 -18.83
CA LEU A 7 -3.91 -2.84 -18.11
C LEU A 7 -3.38 -1.82 -17.11
N VAL A 8 -2.38 -2.20 -16.30
CA VAL A 8 -1.72 -1.29 -15.36
C VAL A 8 -1.11 -0.10 -16.09
N LYS A 9 -0.45 -0.32 -17.22
CA LYS A 9 0.18 0.76 -17.98
C LYS A 9 -0.83 1.77 -18.55
N LEU A 10 -2.05 1.31 -18.86
CA LEU A 10 -3.14 2.15 -19.38
C LEU A 10 -4.00 2.80 -18.28
N SER A 11 -3.81 2.41 -17.01
CA SER A 11 -4.60 2.94 -15.89
C SER A 11 -4.03 4.28 -15.41
N ASP A 12 -4.90 5.20 -15.02
CA ASP A 12 -4.49 6.45 -14.36
C ASP A 12 -3.95 6.22 -12.94
N LEU A 13 -4.51 5.21 -12.25
CA LEU A 13 -4.24 4.90 -10.86
C LEU A 13 -4.51 3.42 -10.60
N VAL A 14 -3.69 2.78 -9.77
CA VAL A 14 -3.92 1.42 -9.28
C VAL A 14 -4.10 1.44 -7.76
N ILE A 15 -5.02 0.64 -7.23
CA ILE A 15 -5.18 0.43 -5.79
C ILE A 15 -4.87 -1.05 -5.50
N SER A 16 -3.92 -1.32 -4.62
CA SER A 16 -3.47 -2.69 -4.36
C SER A 16 -2.84 -2.85 -2.98
N PRO A 17 -3.06 -3.99 -2.29
CA PRO A 17 -2.21 -4.38 -1.16
C PRO A 17 -0.79 -4.75 -1.64
N ASP A 18 0.10 -5.05 -0.69
CA ASP A 18 1.46 -5.58 -0.89
C ASP A 18 1.46 -6.89 -1.71
N SER A 19 1.33 -6.77 -3.03
CA SER A 19 1.14 -7.87 -3.98
C SER A 19 1.59 -7.48 -5.39
N GLY A 20 1.50 -8.43 -6.33
CA GLY A 20 1.99 -8.28 -7.70
C GLY A 20 1.59 -6.97 -8.41
N PRO A 21 0.31 -6.55 -8.40
CA PRO A 21 -0.11 -5.30 -9.04
C PRO A 21 0.63 -4.07 -8.53
N ALA A 22 0.83 -3.93 -7.21
CA ALA A 22 1.57 -2.79 -6.65
C ALA A 22 3.01 -2.69 -7.16
N HIS A 23 3.69 -3.84 -7.29
CA HIS A 23 5.04 -3.90 -7.83
C HIS A 23 5.07 -3.62 -9.34
N VAL A 24 4.12 -4.16 -10.09
CA VAL A 24 4.03 -3.93 -11.54
C VAL A 24 3.72 -2.47 -11.85
N SER A 25 2.84 -1.81 -11.07
CA SER A 25 2.57 -0.36 -11.20
C SER A 25 3.83 0.47 -11.02
N THR A 26 4.65 0.13 -10.02
CA THR A 26 5.93 0.82 -9.79
C THR A 26 6.85 0.71 -11.00
N VAL A 27 6.96 -0.48 -11.61
CA VAL A 27 7.79 -0.72 -12.81
C VAL A 27 7.22 -0.01 -14.05
N MET A 28 5.90 0.03 -14.21
CA MET A 28 5.25 0.65 -15.36
C MET A 28 5.16 2.19 -15.28
N GLY A 29 5.54 2.77 -14.14
CA GLY A 29 5.41 4.19 -13.86
C GLY A 29 3.96 4.63 -13.62
N THR A 30 3.07 3.68 -13.32
CA THR A 30 1.68 3.97 -13.00
C THR A 30 1.56 4.28 -11.51
N PRO A 31 0.94 5.41 -11.11
CA PRO A 31 0.66 5.73 -9.71
C PRO A 31 -0.09 4.59 -9.00
N VAL A 32 0.28 4.30 -7.76
CA VAL A 32 -0.38 3.26 -6.96
C VAL A 32 -0.66 3.71 -5.53
N ILE A 33 -1.92 3.55 -5.10
CA ILE A 33 -2.30 3.59 -3.69
C ILE A 33 -2.00 2.23 -3.09
N GLY A 34 -0.97 2.19 -2.25
CA GLY A 34 -0.49 0.98 -1.60
C GLY A 34 -1.16 0.74 -0.25
N LEU A 35 -1.80 -0.42 -0.05
CA LEU A 35 -2.52 -0.77 1.18
C LEU A 35 -1.67 -1.69 2.09
N TYR A 36 -1.13 -1.15 3.18
CA TYR A 36 -0.17 -1.86 4.04
C TYR A 36 -0.65 -1.95 5.49
N ALA A 37 -1.30 -3.07 5.82
CA ALA A 37 -1.61 -3.45 7.20
C ALA A 37 -0.79 -4.67 7.69
N MET A 38 -0.39 -5.56 6.78
CA MET A 38 0.26 -6.83 7.13
C MET A 38 1.78 -6.82 6.99
N SER A 39 2.30 -6.03 6.06
CA SER A 39 3.73 -5.96 5.73
C SER A 39 4.28 -4.58 6.05
N ASN A 40 5.56 -4.52 6.44
CA ASN A 40 6.27 -3.26 6.59
C ASN A 40 6.46 -2.58 5.21
N PRO A 41 5.84 -1.41 4.96
CA PRO A 41 5.98 -0.72 3.68
C PRO A 41 7.40 -0.23 3.39
N LYS A 42 8.26 -0.08 4.41
CA LYS A 42 9.67 0.26 4.16
C LYS A 42 10.43 -0.88 3.46
N ARG A 43 9.89 -2.11 3.46
CA ARG A 43 10.50 -3.28 2.82
C ARG A 43 10.01 -3.50 1.39
N SER A 44 8.73 -3.27 1.12
CA SER A 44 8.09 -3.63 -0.17
C SER A 44 7.08 -2.59 -0.66
N GLY A 45 7.10 -1.39 -0.10
CA GLY A 45 6.26 -0.27 -0.50
C GLY A 45 6.49 0.18 -1.94
N PRO A 46 5.50 0.84 -2.58
CA PRO A 46 5.64 1.39 -3.92
C PRO A 46 6.63 2.57 -3.91
N TYR A 47 7.81 2.36 -4.49
CA TYR A 47 8.92 3.32 -4.40
C TYR A 47 8.59 4.68 -5.04
N ASN A 48 7.84 4.67 -6.14
CA ASN A 48 7.45 5.87 -6.90
C ASN A 48 6.14 6.52 -6.38
N SER A 49 5.45 5.90 -5.43
CA SER A 49 4.15 6.38 -4.92
C SER A 49 4.11 6.38 -3.39
N LYS A 50 5.23 6.77 -2.75
CA LYS A 50 5.35 6.80 -1.27
C LYS A 50 4.33 7.73 -0.62
N SER A 51 3.94 8.82 -1.30
CA SER A 51 2.92 9.78 -0.83
C SER A 51 1.51 9.18 -0.80
N LEU A 52 1.24 8.21 -1.68
CA LEU A 52 -0.06 7.53 -1.82
C LEU A 52 -0.16 6.25 -0.98
N LEU A 53 0.73 6.08 -0.01
CA LEU A 53 0.74 4.92 0.87
C LEU A 53 -0.32 5.04 1.98
N VAL A 54 -1.16 4.01 2.12
CA VAL A 54 -1.98 3.81 3.31
C VAL A 54 -1.26 2.80 4.21
N ASN A 55 -0.71 3.29 5.32
CA ASN A 55 0.08 2.48 6.25
C ASN A 55 -0.65 2.34 7.59
N LYS A 56 -1.15 1.13 7.86
CA LYS A 56 -1.73 0.70 9.15
C LYS A 56 -0.92 -0.42 9.80
N TYR A 57 0.27 -0.72 9.30
CA TYR A 57 1.11 -1.82 9.80
C TYR A 57 1.55 -1.62 11.27
N PRO A 58 2.01 -0.42 11.70
CA PRO A 58 2.30 -0.16 13.11
C PRO A 58 1.11 -0.40 14.05
N GLU A 59 -0.08 0.07 13.66
CA GLU A 59 -1.33 -0.06 14.40
C GLU A 59 -1.77 -1.51 14.49
N THR A 60 -1.60 -2.25 13.40
CA THR A 60 -1.89 -3.69 13.34
C THR A 60 -0.94 -4.48 14.25
N LEU A 61 0.35 -4.14 14.27
CA LEU A 61 1.32 -4.73 15.21
C LEU A 61 0.96 -4.45 16.66
N ALA A 62 0.63 -3.20 16.97
CA ALA A 62 0.23 -2.79 18.31
C ALA A 62 -1.05 -3.50 18.76
N ARG A 63 -2.04 -3.63 17.87
CA ARG A 63 -3.33 -4.27 18.17
C ARG A 63 -3.19 -5.76 18.44
N TYR A 64 -2.54 -6.50 17.54
CA TYR A 64 -2.57 -7.97 17.55
C TYR A 64 -1.34 -8.61 18.21
N TYR A 65 -0.19 -7.93 18.25
CA TYR A 65 1.05 -8.46 18.80
C TYR A 65 1.60 -7.66 19.98
N LYS A 66 1.00 -6.51 20.31
CA LYS A 66 1.42 -5.63 21.43
C LYS A 66 2.90 -5.20 21.34
N VAL A 67 3.38 -5.00 20.12
CA VAL A 67 4.76 -4.59 19.82
C VAL A 67 4.77 -3.38 18.88
N SER A 68 5.84 -2.58 18.93
CA SER A 68 6.04 -1.47 18.00
C SER A 68 6.79 -1.91 16.74
N SER A 69 6.66 -1.14 15.67
CA SER A 69 7.36 -1.38 14.40
C SER A 69 8.89 -1.34 14.52
N GLU A 70 9.44 -0.62 15.49
CA GLU A 70 10.90 -0.55 15.72
C GLU A 70 11.45 -1.79 16.44
N LYS A 71 10.61 -2.48 17.21
CA LYS A 71 11.02 -3.62 18.05
C LYS A 71 10.88 -4.98 17.37
N VAL A 72 10.30 -5.03 16.17
CA VAL A 72 10.10 -6.27 15.42
C VAL A 72 11.21 -6.50 14.40
N LYS A 73 11.47 -7.78 14.08
CA LYS A 73 12.36 -8.15 12.97
C LYS A 73 11.89 -7.47 11.68
N TRP A 74 12.83 -6.97 10.87
CA TRP A 74 12.56 -6.21 9.63
C TRP A 74 11.51 -6.83 8.69
N GLY A 75 11.52 -8.16 8.56
CA GLY A 75 10.59 -8.93 7.71
C GLY A 75 9.36 -9.49 8.43
N LYS A 76 9.05 -9.05 9.66
CA LYS A 76 7.86 -9.50 10.38
C LYS A 76 6.63 -9.15 9.56
N LYS A 77 5.76 -10.13 9.38
CA LYS A 77 4.40 -9.93 8.85
C LYS A 77 3.39 -10.16 9.95
N VAL A 78 2.34 -9.35 9.96
CA VAL A 78 1.15 -9.63 10.77
C VAL A 78 0.38 -10.74 10.07
N LYS A 79 0.29 -11.91 10.69
CA LYS A 79 -0.48 -13.05 10.17
C LYS A 79 -1.86 -13.09 10.83
N ASN A 80 -2.63 -12.01 10.67
CA ASN A 80 -4.01 -11.94 11.12
C ASN A 80 -4.90 -11.59 9.93
N PRO A 81 -5.95 -12.40 9.61
CA PRO A 81 -6.84 -12.10 8.50
C PRO A 81 -7.59 -10.77 8.66
N ARG A 82 -7.81 -10.32 9.91
CA ARG A 82 -8.43 -9.04 10.24
C ARG A 82 -7.47 -7.85 10.24
N ALA A 83 -6.23 -8.03 9.77
CA ALA A 83 -5.27 -6.94 9.65
C ALA A 83 -5.75 -5.88 8.66
N MET A 84 -6.27 -6.30 7.51
CA MET A 84 -6.74 -5.38 6.47
C MET A 84 -7.97 -4.58 6.89
N GLU A 85 -8.75 -5.05 7.87
CA GLU A 85 -9.86 -4.29 8.47
C GLU A 85 -9.40 -3.02 9.19
N MET A 86 -8.10 -2.88 9.48
CA MET A 86 -7.53 -1.65 10.04
C MET A 86 -7.43 -0.52 9.01
N ILE A 87 -7.55 -0.84 7.71
CA ILE A 87 -7.60 0.15 6.64
C ILE A 87 -9.08 0.45 6.37
N GLU A 88 -9.47 1.69 6.63
CA GLU A 88 -10.83 2.17 6.41
C GLU A 88 -10.98 2.73 4.99
N VAL A 89 -12.20 2.74 4.48
CA VAL A 89 -12.51 3.34 3.17
C VAL A 89 -12.09 4.81 3.14
N ALA A 90 -12.25 5.53 4.26
CA ALA A 90 -11.82 6.92 4.39
C ALA A 90 -10.32 7.10 4.15
N ASP A 91 -9.47 6.21 4.67
CA ASP A 91 -8.01 6.27 4.45
C ASP A 91 -7.67 6.17 2.95
N VAL A 92 -8.44 5.37 2.20
CA VAL A 92 -8.24 5.19 0.75
C VAL A 92 -8.79 6.40 -0.02
N CYS A 93 -9.96 6.91 0.35
CA CYS A 93 -10.55 8.11 -0.24
C CYS A 93 -9.62 9.33 -0.12
N GLU A 94 -8.99 9.53 1.05
CA GLU A 94 -8.02 10.60 1.26
C GLU A 94 -6.85 10.52 0.25
N LYS A 95 -6.36 9.32 -0.04
CA LYS A 95 -5.29 9.13 -1.04
C LYS A 95 -5.76 9.30 -2.48
N ILE A 96 -7.01 9.00 -2.78
CA ILE A 96 -7.61 9.30 -4.08
C ILE A 96 -7.73 10.82 -4.27
N GLU A 97 -8.24 11.53 -3.26
CA GLU A 97 -8.36 13.00 -3.29
C GLU A 97 -7.00 13.68 -3.43
N GLN A 98 -5.99 13.21 -2.67
CA GLN A 98 -4.61 13.67 -2.81
C GLN A 98 -4.11 13.47 -4.24
N PHE A 99 -4.28 12.27 -4.81
CA PHE A 99 -3.86 11.98 -6.18
C PHE A 99 -4.55 12.88 -7.22
N LEU A 100 -5.85 13.13 -7.07
CA LEU A 100 -6.61 14.00 -7.96
C LEU A 100 -6.14 15.45 -7.86
N ALA A 101 -5.86 15.94 -6.65
CA ALA A 101 -5.32 17.29 -6.43
C ALA A 101 -3.92 17.45 -7.07
N ASP A 102 -3.04 16.45 -6.89
CA ASP A 102 -1.69 16.44 -7.47
C ASP A 102 -1.69 16.42 -9.01
N LYS A 103 -2.76 15.95 -9.66
CA LYS A 103 -2.89 15.93 -11.13
C LYS A 103 -3.41 17.24 -11.74
N VAL A 104 -4.04 18.10 -10.95
CA VAL A 104 -4.65 19.36 -11.42
C VAL A 104 -3.66 20.54 -11.35
N GLY A 105 -2.55 20.40 -10.61
CA GLY A 105 -1.45 21.36 -10.56
C GLY A 105 -0.35 21.07 -11.57
#